data_AF-A0A8T7HJ79-F1
#
_entry.id   AF-A0A8T7HJ79-F1
#
_cell.length_a   1.000
_cell.length_b   1.000
_cell.length_c   1.000
_cell.angle_alpha   90.00
_cell.angle_beta   90.00
_cell.angle_gamma   90.00
#
_symmetry.space_group_name_H-M   'P 1'
#
loop_
_entity.id
_entity.type
_entity.pdbx_description
1 polymer ?
#
loop_
_entity_poly.entity_id
_entity_poly.type
_entity_poly.pdbx_seq_one_letter_code
_entity_poly.pdbx_strand_id
1 'polypeptide(L)' 'MKKVIKKGNAYFQCEECLLLYKDKTMAEKCERFCKKYKGCNLEITKHAIKVD' A
#
# COMPACT_ATOMS: atom_id res chain seq x y z
N MET A 1 -6.31 5.01 1.42
CA MET A 1 -5.10 4.53 2.10
C MET A 1 -5.16 4.96 3.55
N LYS A 2 -4.73 4.09 4.46
CA LYS A 2 -4.75 4.37 5.90
C LYS A 2 -3.41 4.05 6.54
N LYS A 3 -3.05 4.79 7.58
CA LYS A 3 -1.86 4.49 8.40
C LYS A 3 -2.20 3.34 9.36
N VAL A 4 -1.34 2.34 9.44
CA VAL A 4 -1.48 1.19 10.34
C VAL A 4 -0.19 0.98 11.13
N ILE A 5 -0.30 0.50 12.36
CA ILE A 5 0.87 0.14 13.16
C ILE A 5 0.97 -1.39 13.18
N LYS A 6 2.13 -1.93 12.79
CA LYS A 6 2.42 -3.37 12.84
C LYS A 6 3.79 -3.56 13.48
N LYS A 7 3.90 -4.46 14.47
CA LYS A 7 5.16 -4.74 15.18
C LYS A 7 5.89 -3.45 15.64
N GLY A 8 5.14 -2.49 16.19
CA GLY A 8 5.66 -1.20 16.65
C GLY A 8 6.06 -0.20 15.56
N ASN A 9 5.94 -0.55 14.28
CA ASN A 9 6.30 0.31 13.15
C ASN A 9 5.04 0.84 12.45
N ALA A 10 5.12 2.08 11.99
CA ALA A 10 4.06 2.69 11.21
C ALA A 10 4.22 2.38 9.71
N TYR A 11 3.13 1.96 9.09
CA TYR A 11 3.03 1.65 7.67
C TYR A 11 1.78 2.29 7.07
N PHE A 12 1.73 2.34 5.74
CA PHE A 12 0.60 2.85 4.99
C PHE A 12 -0.01 1.71 4.19
N GLN A 13 -1.29 1.46 4.41
CA GLN A 13 -2.05 0.40 3.78
C GLN A 13 -2.93 0.96 2.66
N CYS A 14 -2.86 0.37 1.47
CA CYS A 14 -3.85 0.57 0.41
C CYS A 14 -5.19 -0.02 0.85
N GLU A 15 -6.29 0.73 0.73
CA GLU A 15 -7.61 0.25 1.16
C GLU A 15 -8.27 -0.65 0.12
N GLU A 16 -7.85 -0.56 -1.14
CA GLU A 16 -8.39 -1.40 -2.23
C GLU A 16 -7.74 -2.80 -2.26
N CYS A 17 -6.42 -2.88 -2.12
CA CYS A 17 -5.68 -4.15 -2.27
C CYS A 17 -5.01 -4.65 -0.98
N LEU A 18 -5.14 -3.90 0.12
CA LEU A 18 -4.63 -4.24 1.46
C LEU A 18 -3.11 -4.34 1.59
N LEU A 19 -2.35 -4.06 0.53
CA LEU A 19 -0.89 -4.04 0.55
C LEU A 19 -0.36 -2.93 1.45
N LEU A 20 0.74 -3.23 2.14
CA LEU A 20 1.42 -2.35 3.07
C LEU A 20 2.67 -1.75 2.43
N TYR A 21 2.92 -0.49 2.75
CA TYR A 21 4.07 0.27 2.28
C TYR A 21 4.71 1.03 3.44
N LYS A 22 6.05 1.18 3.41
CA LYS A 22 6.76 2.05 4.37
C LYS A 22 6.51 3.52 4.11
N ASP A 23 6.37 3.87 2.84
CA ASP A 23 6.25 5.25 2.39
C ASP A 23 4.80 5.60 2.03
N LYS A 24 4.36 6.78 2.46
CA LYS A 24 3.01 7.28 2.19
C LYS A 24 2.77 7.48 0.70
N THR A 25 3.76 8.02 -0.02
CA THR A 25 3.67 8.29 -1.46
C THR A 25 3.44 6.99 -2.24
N MET A 26 4.07 5.89 -1.85
CA MET A 26 3.83 4.59 -2.49
C MET A 26 2.44 4.04 -2.23
N ALA A 27 1.95 4.12 -0.99
CA ALA A 27 0.58 3.73 -0.68
C ALA A 27 -0.44 4.62 -1.43
N GLU A 28 -0.19 5.92 -1.55
CA GLU A 28 -1.04 6.85 -2.31
C GLU A 28 -1.02 6.55 -3.81
N LYS A 29 0.14 6.25 -4.39
CA LYS A 29 0.24 5.80 -5.79
C LYS A 29 -0.52 4.50 -6.01
N CYS A 30 -0.36 3.53 -5.10
CA CYS A 30 -1.09 2.26 -5.13
C CYS A 30 -2.61 2.51 -5.11
N GLU A 31 -3.08 3.28 -4.14
CA GLU A 31 -4.50 3.61 -3.97
C GLU A 31 -5.10 4.28 -5.21
N ARG A 32 -4.42 5.30 -5.74
CA ARG A 32 -4.87 6.02 -6.95
C ARG A 32 -4.95 5.08 -8.15
N PHE A 33 -3.97 4.19 -8.30
CA PHE A 33 -3.96 3.22 -9.38
C PHE A 33 -5.11 2.22 -9.23
N CYS A 34 -5.27 1.63 -8.03
CA CYS A 34 -6.34 0.67 -7.76
C CYS A 34 -7.73 1.27 -7.98
N LYS A 35 -7.98 2.50 -7.51
CA LYS A 35 -9.27 3.18 -7.72
C LYS A 35 -9.55 3.48 -9.18
N LYS A 36 -8.52 3.88 -9.95
CA LYS A 36 -8.65 4.25 -11.37
C LYS A 36 -8.83 3.03 -12.28
N TYR A 37 -8.04 1.98 -12.08
CA TYR A 37 -7.97 0.84 -13.01
C TYR A 37 -8.69 -0.41 -12.49
N LYS A 38 -9.23 -0.39 -11.26
CA LYS A 38 -9.86 -1.55 -10.60
C LYS A 38 -8.94 -2.79 -10.57
N GLY A 39 -7.63 -2.56 -10.45
CA GLY A 39 -6.59 -3.59 -10.44
C GLY A 39 -5.29 -3.11 -9.79
N CYS A 40 -4.33 -4.02 -9.60
CA CYS A 40 -3.04 -3.72 -8.99
C CYS A 40 -1.95 -3.44 -10.04
N ASN A 41 -1.15 -2.40 -9.84
CA ASN A 41 0.05 -2.16 -10.64
C ASN A 41 1.22 -3.00 -10.12
N LEU A 42 1.71 -3.93 -10.94
CA LEU A 42 2.79 -4.85 -10.58
C LEU A 42 4.11 -4.14 -10.19
N GLU A 43 4.40 -2.98 -10.77
CA GLU A 43 5.59 -2.20 -10.40
C GLU A 43 5.46 -1.63 -8.99
N ILE A 44 4.28 -1.13 -8.63
CA ILE A 44 4.02 -0.61 -7.29
C ILE A 44 3.98 -1.75 -6.27
N THR A 45 3.38 -2.90 -6.61
CA THR A 45 3.28 -4.04 -5.69
C THR A 45 4.64 -4.63 -5.32
N LYS A 46 5.69 -4.48 -6.16
CA LYS A 46 7.06 -4.91 -5.83
C LYS A 46 7.64 -4.20 -4.60
N HIS A 47 7.16 -3.00 -4.30
CA HIS A 47 7.57 -2.23 -3.13
C HIS A 47 6.72 -2.55 -1.88
N ALA A 48 5.73 -3.44 -2.00
CA ALA A 48 4.91 -3.83 -0.87
C ALA A 48 5.75 -4.63 0.12
N ILE A 49 5.56 -4.33 1.40
CA ILE A 49 6.22 -5.04 2.48
C ILE A 49 5.30 -6.12 3.02
N LYS A 50 5.89 -7.28 3.31
CA LYS A 50 5.21 -8.32 4.09
C LYS A 50 5.56 -8.09 5.55
N VAL A 51 4.52 -7.84 6.35
CA VAL A 51 4.65 -7.80 7.80
C VAL A 51 3.89 -9.03 8.30
N ASP A 52 4.66 -10.04 8.67
CA ASP A 52 4.18 -11.27 9.32
C ASP A 52 3.51 -10.92 10.66
#